data_AF-A0A1L7X6Y9-F1
#
_entry.id   AF-A0A1L7X6Y9-F1
#
_cell.length_a   1.000
_cell.length_b   1.000
_cell.length_c   1.000
_cell.angle_alpha   90.00
_cell.angle_beta   90.00
_cell.angle_gamma   90.00
#
_symmetry.space_group_name_H-M   'P 1'
#
loop_
_entity.id
_entity.type
_entity.pdbx_description
1 polymer ?
#
loop_
_entity_poly.entity_id
_entity_poly.type
_entity_poly.pdbx_seq_one_letter_code
_entity_poly.pdbx_strand_id
1 'polypeptide(L)'
;MKYSRPASVMRSLVGGLARFAYTECHFQVADAEEEWNVSDEFDLIHGRALMSCFNDPRVILRHTFKAVKPGCYLEIQDNFFPLQFAGPTPTKSALYKWSEIVASGGAKSERPWTNLQHYKRWMEEIGFQDVVKMGFYTPTGPWAKGEYYKLIERYFNANLRFGFPAASWKVMGALG
;
A
#
# COMPACT_ATOMS: atom_id res chain seq x y z
N MET A 1 -19.57 -33.37 5.03
CA MET A 1 -18.70 -34.41 4.43
C MET A 1 -17.40 -34.40 5.23
N LYS A 2 -17.03 -35.51 5.89
CA LYS A 2 -15.85 -35.60 6.77
C LYS A 2 -14.60 -35.88 5.91
N TYR A 3 -13.55 -35.09 6.07
CA TYR A 3 -12.20 -35.49 5.64
C TYR A 3 -11.19 -35.08 6.71
N SER A 4 -10.37 -36.05 7.11
CA SER A 4 -9.25 -35.92 8.04
C SER A 4 -8.00 -36.41 7.31
N ARG A 5 -6.85 -35.74 7.48
CA ARG A 5 -5.48 -36.31 7.51
C ARG A 5 -4.43 -35.21 7.76
N PRO A 6 -3.20 -35.55 8.20
CA PRO A 6 -2.66 -35.08 9.47
C PRO A 6 -1.60 -33.98 9.31
N ALA A 7 -1.41 -33.21 10.37
CA ALA A 7 -0.32 -32.25 10.51
C ALA A 7 1.04 -32.95 10.57
N SER A 8 1.83 -32.86 9.51
CA SER A 8 3.28 -33.09 9.57
C SER A 8 3.98 -31.73 9.67
N VAL A 9 4.38 -31.40 10.89
CA VAL A 9 5.14 -30.22 11.27
C VAL A 9 6.54 -30.30 10.64
N MET A 10 6.83 -29.40 9.69
CA MET A 10 8.21 -29.20 9.21
C MET A 10 8.88 -28.15 10.12
N ARG A 11 9.66 -28.62 11.09
CA ARG A 11 10.55 -27.78 11.89
C ARG A 11 11.82 -27.50 11.08
N SER A 12 12.14 -26.24 10.83
CA SER A 12 13.52 -25.83 10.58
C SER A 12 13.91 -24.71 11.53
N LEU A 13 15.16 -24.80 11.97
CA LEU A 13 15.79 -24.12 13.09
C LEU A 13 16.30 -22.74 12.68
N VAL A 14 15.91 -21.69 13.40
CA VAL A 14 16.79 -20.54 13.69
C VAL A 14 16.57 -20.15 15.15
N GLY A 15 17.66 -20.14 15.91
CA GLY A 15 17.65 -20.01 17.36
C GLY A 15 17.29 -18.61 17.87
N GLY A 16 16.64 -18.61 19.04
CA GLY A 16 16.86 -17.58 20.05
C GLY A 16 16.08 -16.28 19.91
N LEU A 17 14.75 -16.34 19.92
CA LEU A 17 13.84 -15.34 20.53
C LEU A 17 12.41 -15.91 20.57
N ALA A 18 12.09 -16.62 21.65
CA ALA A 18 10.71 -16.96 22.02
C ALA A 18 9.99 -15.64 22.43
N ARG A 19 8.72 -15.32 22.18
CA ARG A 19 7.49 -16.06 21.88
C ARG A 19 6.47 -15.06 21.34
N PHE A 20 5.95 -15.27 20.14
CA PHE A 20 4.53 -15.12 19.78
C PHE A 20 4.31 -16.04 18.58
N ALA A 21 4.13 -17.33 18.84
CA ALA A 21 3.64 -18.23 17.81
C ALA A 21 2.16 -17.92 17.64
N TYR A 22 1.83 -17.04 16.70
CA TYR A 22 0.46 -16.92 16.22
C TYR A 22 0.12 -18.26 15.57
N THR A 23 -0.65 -19.10 16.25
CA THR A 23 -0.90 -20.49 15.82
C THR A 23 -1.68 -20.59 14.52
N GLU A 24 -2.30 -19.48 14.09
CA GLU A 24 -3.12 -19.38 12.88
C GLU A 24 -2.52 -18.43 11.82
N CYS A 25 -1.25 -17.99 11.95
CA CYS A 25 -0.62 -17.14 10.94
C CYS A 25 0.31 -17.94 10.03
N HIS A 26 0.06 -17.85 8.74
CA HIS A 26 0.92 -18.38 7.69
C HIS A 26 1.61 -17.22 6.97
N PHE A 27 2.93 -17.33 6.80
CA PHE A 27 3.74 -16.35 6.09
C PHE A 27 4.22 -16.96 4.78
N GLN A 28 4.04 -16.22 3.70
CA GLN A 28 4.49 -16.61 2.37
C GLN A 28 5.36 -15.50 1.79
N VAL A 29 6.51 -15.89 1.22
CA VAL A 29 7.33 -15.01 0.41
C VAL A 29 7.00 -15.31 -1.04
N ALA A 30 6.33 -14.39 -1.70
CA ALA A 30 5.96 -14.49 -3.11
C ALA A 30 5.91 -13.09 -3.72
N ASP A 31 6.06 -13.01 -5.03
CA ASP A 31 5.71 -11.79 -5.76
C ASP A 31 4.19 -11.73 -5.89
N ALA A 32 3.60 -10.61 -5.46
CA ALA A 32 2.15 -10.44 -5.52
C ALA A 32 1.64 -10.22 -6.96
N GLU A 33 2.50 -9.82 -7.91
CA GLU A 33 2.14 -9.66 -9.33
C GLU A 33 2.05 -11.00 -10.08
N GLU A 34 2.54 -12.10 -9.49
CA GLU A 34 2.34 -13.46 -10.02
C GLU A 34 0.90 -13.95 -9.83
N GLU A 35 0.50 -14.98 -10.56
CA GLU A 35 -0.86 -15.52 -10.46
C GLU A 35 -1.14 -16.17 -9.11
N TRP A 36 -2.25 -15.73 -8.48
CA TRP A 36 -2.70 -16.29 -7.21
C TRP A 36 -3.50 -17.58 -7.47
N ASN A 37 -2.97 -18.72 -7.01
CA ASN A 37 -3.62 -20.03 -7.13
C ASN A 37 -4.69 -20.27 -6.06
N VAL A 38 -5.49 -19.25 -5.75
CA VAL A 38 -6.50 -19.25 -4.68
C VAL A 38 -7.76 -18.55 -5.19
N SER A 39 -8.93 -19.09 -4.83
CA SER A 39 -10.25 -18.57 -5.20
C SER A 39 -11.18 -18.68 -4.01
N ASP A 40 -11.91 -17.60 -3.72
CA ASP A 40 -12.93 -17.57 -2.65
C ASP A 40 -12.40 -18.03 -1.27
N GLU A 41 -11.15 -17.68 -0.94
CA GLU A 41 -10.47 -18.15 0.26
C GLU A 41 -10.54 -17.13 1.39
N PHE A 42 -10.48 -15.83 1.06
CA PHE A 42 -10.31 -14.77 2.05
C PHE A 42 -11.60 -14.00 2.33
N ASP A 43 -11.85 -13.74 3.61
CA ASP A 43 -12.92 -12.85 4.08
C ASP A 43 -12.50 -11.36 4.07
N LEU A 44 -11.19 -11.11 4.09
CA LEU A 44 -10.60 -9.79 3.95
C LEU A 44 -9.23 -9.92 3.29
N ILE A 45 -8.97 -9.10 2.29
CA ILE A 45 -7.62 -8.85 1.77
C ILE A 45 -7.25 -7.41 2.09
N HIS A 46 -6.11 -7.20 2.74
CA HIS A 46 -5.63 -5.88 3.13
C HIS A 46 -4.27 -5.56 2.53
N GLY A 47 -4.17 -4.41 1.87
CA GLY A 47 -2.93 -3.86 1.34
C GLY A 47 -2.63 -2.50 1.95
N ARG A 48 -1.36 -2.25 2.33
CA ARG A 48 -0.96 -0.96 2.90
C ARG A 48 0.40 -0.51 2.39
N ALA A 49 0.50 0.78 2.05
CA ALA A 49 1.71 1.41 1.54
C ALA A 49 2.29 0.69 0.30
N LEU A 50 1.43 0.44 -0.69
CA LEU A 50 1.70 -0.32 -1.91
C LEU A 50 1.85 0.57 -3.17
N MET A 51 1.70 1.89 -3.04
CA MET A 51 1.60 2.86 -4.14
C MET A 51 2.70 2.73 -5.20
N SER A 52 3.90 2.33 -4.80
CA SER A 52 5.07 2.19 -5.68
C SER A 52 5.53 0.73 -5.87
N CYS A 53 4.79 -0.24 -5.33
CA CYS A 53 5.21 -1.65 -5.30
C CYS A 53 5.01 -2.33 -6.65
N PHE A 54 3.94 -2.01 -7.37
CA PHE A 54 3.51 -2.75 -8.56
C PHE A 54 3.75 -1.96 -9.84
N ASN A 55 3.99 -2.68 -10.94
CA ASN A 55 4.02 -2.11 -12.28
C ASN A 55 2.59 -1.72 -12.70
N ASP A 56 1.65 -2.65 -12.55
CA ASP A 56 0.22 -2.42 -12.80
C ASP A 56 -0.64 -2.85 -11.61
N PRO A 57 -1.08 -1.91 -10.75
CA PRO A 57 -1.94 -2.24 -9.63
C PRO A 57 -3.24 -2.95 -10.00
N ARG A 58 -3.72 -2.83 -11.24
CA ARG A 58 -4.94 -3.52 -11.70
C ARG A 58 -4.76 -5.03 -11.74
N VAL A 59 -3.53 -5.52 -11.91
CA VAL A 59 -3.21 -6.96 -11.81
C VAL A 59 -3.55 -7.46 -10.41
N ILE A 60 -3.08 -6.75 -9.38
CA ILE A 60 -3.37 -7.06 -7.98
C ILE A 60 -4.88 -6.95 -7.68
N LEU A 61 -5.55 -5.91 -8.18
CA LEU A 61 -7.00 -5.78 -8.02
C LEU A 61 -7.77 -6.96 -8.64
N ARG A 62 -7.31 -7.51 -9.76
CA ARG A 62 -7.92 -8.71 -10.37
C ARG A 62 -7.63 -9.97 -9.58
N HIS A 63 -6.42 -10.15 -9.06
CA HIS A 63 -6.09 -11.29 -8.22
C HIS A 63 -6.90 -11.30 -6.92
N THR A 64 -6.96 -10.14 -6.26
CA THR A 64 -7.76 -9.97 -5.05
C THR A 64 -9.25 -10.19 -5.29
N PHE A 65 -9.80 -9.74 -6.42
CA PHE A 65 -11.20 -10.00 -6.77
C PHE A 65 -11.52 -11.49 -6.90
N LYS A 66 -10.61 -12.30 -7.45
CA LYS A 66 -10.78 -13.76 -7.54
C LYS A 66 -10.61 -14.45 -6.19
N ALA A 67 -9.65 -13.99 -5.39
CA ALA A 67 -9.27 -14.64 -4.13
C ALA A 67 -10.21 -14.32 -2.96
N VAL A 68 -10.90 -13.18 -3.00
CA VAL A 68 -11.87 -12.78 -1.97
C VAL A 68 -13.19 -13.51 -2.18
N LYS A 69 -13.81 -13.96 -1.10
CA LYS A 69 -15.15 -14.57 -1.15
C LYS A 69 -16.20 -13.57 -1.64
N PRO A 70 -17.28 -14.02 -2.30
CA PRO A 70 -18.39 -13.13 -2.64
C PRO A 70 -18.99 -12.50 -1.37
N GLY A 71 -19.18 -11.18 -1.38
CA GLY A 71 -19.69 -10.42 -0.24
C GLY A 71 -18.65 -10.05 0.83
N CYS A 72 -17.38 -10.40 0.62
CA CYS A 72 -16.25 -10.03 1.48
C CYS A 72 -15.45 -8.85 0.91
N TYR A 73 -14.41 -8.40 1.63
CA TYR A 73 -13.83 -7.07 1.41
C TYR A 73 -12.38 -7.08 0.93
N LEU A 74 -12.06 -6.10 0.08
CA LEU A 74 -10.70 -5.65 -0.19
C LEU A 74 -10.52 -4.26 0.41
N GLU A 75 -9.50 -4.09 1.24
CA GLU A 75 -9.10 -2.78 1.78
C GLU A 75 -7.69 -2.42 1.30
N ILE A 76 -7.54 -1.22 0.73
CA ILE A 76 -6.24 -0.67 0.36
C ILE A 76 -6.07 0.68 1.05
N GLN A 77 -5.07 0.75 1.93
CA GLN A 77 -4.69 1.97 2.63
C GLN A 77 -3.36 2.51 2.09
N ASP A 78 -3.40 3.64 1.39
CA ASP A 78 -2.21 4.18 0.75
C ASP A 78 -2.10 5.70 0.77
N ASN A 79 -0.89 6.19 0.49
CA ASN A 79 -0.60 7.61 0.40
C ASN A 79 -1.14 8.19 -0.91
N PHE A 80 -1.77 9.35 -0.81
CA PHE A 80 -2.30 10.05 -1.98
C PHE A 80 -1.24 10.99 -2.57
N PHE A 81 -0.96 10.83 -3.87
CA PHE A 81 -0.04 11.68 -4.63
C PHE A 81 -0.73 12.29 -5.86
N PRO A 82 -0.36 13.53 -6.27
CA PRO A 82 0.62 14.42 -5.63
C PRO A 82 0.17 14.92 -4.25
N LEU A 83 1.14 15.40 -3.45
CA LEU A 83 0.87 15.93 -2.11
C LEU A 83 -0.17 17.05 -2.16
N GLN A 84 -1.09 17.03 -1.21
CA GLN A 84 -2.15 18.04 -1.06
C GLN A 84 -1.71 19.11 -0.06
N PHE A 85 -2.15 20.36 -0.29
CA PHE A 85 -1.79 21.51 0.54
C PHE A 85 -3.04 22.19 1.09
N ALA A 86 -3.04 22.54 2.38
CA ALA A 86 -4.19 23.14 3.06
C ALA A 86 -4.46 24.60 2.67
N GLY A 87 -3.58 25.22 1.88
CA GLY A 87 -3.70 26.58 1.37
C GLY A 87 -3.21 26.65 -0.07
N PRO A 88 -2.87 27.85 -0.57
CA PRO A 88 -2.34 28.01 -1.92
C PRO A 88 -1.14 27.09 -2.16
N THR A 89 -1.06 26.50 -3.36
CA THR A 89 0.03 25.61 -3.74
C THR A 89 1.38 26.30 -3.57
N PRO A 90 2.27 25.79 -2.69
CA PRO A 90 3.51 26.48 -2.36
C PRO A 90 4.59 26.16 -3.41
N THR A 91 4.45 26.69 -4.63
CA THR A 91 5.29 26.34 -5.79
C THR A 91 6.80 26.55 -5.58
N LYS A 92 7.18 27.42 -4.65
CA LYS A 92 8.57 27.67 -4.25
C LYS A 92 9.13 26.67 -3.24
N SER A 93 8.27 25.88 -2.58
CA SER A 93 8.66 24.91 -1.55
C SER A 93 9.45 23.75 -2.12
N ALA A 94 10.50 23.31 -1.42
CA ALA A 94 11.27 22.12 -1.77
C ALA A 94 10.38 20.87 -1.76
N LEU A 95 9.42 20.77 -0.84
CA LEU A 95 8.50 19.63 -0.76
C LEU A 95 7.55 19.57 -1.96
N TYR A 96 7.07 20.73 -2.42
CA TYR A 96 6.26 20.80 -3.63
C TYR A 96 7.06 20.34 -4.85
N LYS A 97 8.26 20.92 -5.06
CA LYS A 97 9.14 20.53 -6.17
C LYS A 97 9.49 19.05 -6.12
N TRP A 98 9.78 18.51 -4.93
CA TRP A 98 10.04 17.09 -4.74
C TRP A 98 8.82 16.24 -5.15
N SER A 99 7.61 16.61 -4.73
CA SER A 99 6.37 15.91 -5.13
C SER A 99 6.18 15.86 -6.65
N GLU A 100 6.45 16.97 -7.35
CA GLU A 100 6.36 17.02 -8.81
C GLU A 100 7.43 16.16 -9.49
N ILE A 101 8.66 16.16 -8.95
CA ILE A 101 9.77 15.34 -9.46
C ILE A 101 9.45 13.85 -9.30
N VAL A 102 9.00 13.42 -8.13
CA VAL A 102 8.69 11.99 -7.91
C VAL A 102 7.50 11.53 -8.73
N ALA A 103 6.47 12.38 -8.90
CA ALA A 103 5.33 12.06 -9.75
C ALA A 103 5.74 11.92 -11.23
N SER A 104 6.53 12.86 -11.74
CA SER A 104 6.98 12.84 -13.13
C SER A 104 7.91 11.68 -13.43
N GLY A 105 8.88 11.38 -12.58
CA GLY A 105 9.79 10.28 -12.83
C GLY A 105 9.18 8.90 -12.49
N GLY A 106 8.20 8.82 -11.61
CA GLY A 106 7.34 7.63 -11.47
C GLY A 106 6.58 7.31 -12.76
N ALA A 107 6.02 8.33 -13.41
CA ALA A 107 5.40 8.18 -14.73
C ALA A 107 6.39 7.72 -15.82
N LYS A 108 7.62 8.26 -15.83
CA LYS A 108 8.68 7.78 -16.75
C LYS A 108 9.16 6.36 -16.46
N SER A 109 9.07 5.92 -15.21
CA SER A 109 9.45 4.58 -14.78
C SER A 109 8.34 3.54 -14.97
N GLU A 110 7.27 3.90 -15.70
CA GLU A 110 6.07 3.07 -15.88
C GLU A 110 5.40 2.64 -14.56
N ARG A 111 5.67 3.37 -13.47
CA ARG A 111 5.09 3.16 -12.13
C ARG A 111 4.56 4.47 -11.57
N PRO A 112 3.43 5.00 -12.10
CA PRO A 112 2.91 6.28 -11.65
C PRO A 112 2.45 6.24 -10.20
N TRP A 113 2.99 7.12 -9.36
CA TRP A 113 2.56 7.25 -7.96
C TRP A 113 1.15 7.84 -7.81
N THR A 114 0.61 8.36 -8.90
CA THR A 114 -0.72 8.95 -8.98
C THR A 114 -1.83 7.91 -9.17
N ASN A 115 -1.49 6.61 -9.27
CA ASN A 115 -2.44 5.55 -9.56
C ASN A 115 -3.59 5.43 -8.54
N LEU A 116 -3.36 5.77 -7.27
CA LEU A 116 -4.37 5.65 -6.21
C LEU A 116 -5.68 6.39 -6.52
N GLN A 117 -5.62 7.49 -7.28
CA GLN A 117 -6.81 8.24 -7.67
C GLN A 117 -7.78 7.44 -8.56
N HIS A 118 -7.28 6.39 -9.22
CA HIS A 118 -8.04 5.53 -10.13
C HIS A 118 -8.56 4.25 -9.49
N TYR A 119 -8.14 3.91 -8.27
CA TYR A 119 -8.43 2.62 -7.64
C TYR A 119 -9.94 2.37 -7.53
N LYS A 120 -10.70 3.38 -7.10
CA LYS A 120 -12.16 3.26 -7.03
C LYS A 120 -12.77 2.81 -8.37
N ARG A 121 -12.45 3.54 -9.43
CA ARG A 121 -12.94 3.24 -10.79
C ARG A 121 -12.50 1.85 -11.25
N TRP A 122 -11.23 1.51 -11.06
CA TRP A 122 -10.70 0.20 -11.47
C TRP A 122 -11.34 -0.95 -10.69
N MET A 123 -11.61 -0.77 -9.41
CA MET A 123 -12.31 -1.77 -8.60
C MET A 123 -13.74 -1.97 -9.11
N GLU A 124 -14.47 -0.89 -9.39
CA GLU A 124 -15.81 -0.95 -9.98
C GLU A 124 -15.80 -1.63 -11.36
N GLU A 125 -14.85 -1.29 -12.24
CA GLU A 125 -14.67 -1.89 -13.57
C GLU A 125 -14.37 -3.41 -13.50
N ILE A 126 -13.66 -3.85 -12.47
CA ILE A 126 -13.35 -5.28 -12.23
C ILE A 126 -14.58 -6.04 -11.71
N GLY A 127 -15.51 -5.36 -11.04
CA GLY A 127 -16.75 -5.94 -10.53
C GLY A 127 -16.91 -5.85 -9.00
N PHE A 128 -16.02 -5.15 -8.29
CA PHE A 128 -16.26 -4.84 -6.88
C PHE A 128 -17.48 -3.93 -6.75
N GLN A 129 -18.29 -4.19 -5.73
CA GLN A 129 -19.48 -3.41 -5.40
C GLN A 129 -19.22 -2.55 -4.16
N ASP A 130 -20.04 -1.51 -3.96
CA ASP A 130 -19.98 -0.63 -2.79
C ASP A 130 -18.60 -0.01 -2.52
N VAL A 131 -17.91 0.41 -3.59
CA VAL A 131 -16.53 0.92 -3.46
C VAL A 131 -16.51 2.32 -2.83
N VAL A 132 -16.03 2.36 -1.58
CA VAL A 132 -15.89 3.59 -0.79
C VAL A 132 -14.44 4.08 -0.80
N LYS A 133 -14.25 5.38 -1.07
CA LYS A 133 -12.96 6.07 -0.91
C LYS A 133 -13.01 6.94 0.35
N MET A 134 -12.12 6.65 1.30
CA MET A 134 -11.96 7.47 2.51
C MET A 134 -10.63 8.23 2.46
N GLY A 135 -10.69 9.54 2.68
CA GLY A 135 -9.50 10.39 2.80
C GLY A 135 -9.17 10.64 4.26
N PHE A 136 -7.95 10.30 4.68
CA PHE A 136 -7.44 10.61 6.01
C PHE A 136 -6.43 11.74 5.94
N TYR A 137 -6.52 12.65 6.91
CA TYR A 137 -5.60 13.77 6.98
C TYR A 137 -4.33 13.41 7.73
N THR A 138 -3.20 13.49 7.03
CA THR A 138 -1.88 13.18 7.58
C THR A 138 -0.95 14.39 7.41
N PRO A 139 -0.83 15.25 8.43
CA PRO A 139 0.02 16.43 8.36
C PRO A 139 1.50 16.08 8.16
N THR A 140 2.20 16.89 7.39
CA THR A 140 3.64 16.74 7.12
C THR A 140 4.53 17.66 7.98
N GLY A 141 3.92 18.53 8.79
CA GLY A 141 4.65 19.46 9.64
C GLY A 141 3.84 19.95 10.85
N PRO A 142 4.50 20.65 11.78
CA PRO A 142 4.00 20.89 13.15
C PRO A 142 2.83 21.89 13.24
N TRP A 143 2.33 22.38 12.12
CA TRP A 143 1.23 23.35 12.05
C TRP A 143 -0.13 22.74 12.41
N ALA A 144 -0.25 21.41 12.40
CA ALA A 144 -1.50 20.74 12.75
C ALA A 144 -1.83 20.90 14.24
N LYS A 145 -3.09 21.25 14.51
CA LYS A 145 -3.59 21.49 15.88
C LYS A 145 -4.12 20.19 16.50
N GLY A 146 -4.04 20.11 17.83
CA GLY A 146 -4.53 18.98 18.62
C GLY A 146 -3.50 17.86 18.78
N GLU A 147 -3.50 17.22 19.94
CA GLU A 147 -2.49 16.21 20.31
C GLU A 147 -2.53 14.99 19.39
N TYR A 148 -3.71 14.60 18.91
CA TYR A 148 -3.87 13.52 17.94
C TYR A 148 -3.13 13.79 16.63
N TYR A 149 -3.36 14.93 15.98
CA TYR A 149 -2.72 15.23 14.70
C TYR A 149 -1.24 15.56 14.83
N LYS A 150 -0.80 16.10 15.97
CA LYS A 150 0.63 16.22 16.27
C LYS A 150 1.30 14.85 16.39
N LEU A 151 0.61 13.86 16.96
CA LEU A 151 1.13 12.49 17.03
C LEU A 151 1.24 11.85 15.65
N ILE A 152 0.17 11.97 14.83
CA ILE A 152 0.16 11.49 13.44
C ILE A 152 1.28 12.16 12.63
N GLU A 153 1.46 13.46 12.77
CA GLU A 153 2.52 14.22 12.12
C GLU A 153 3.90 13.68 12.48
N ARG A 154 4.19 13.44 13.76
CA ARG A 154 5.50 12.93 14.18
C ARG A 154 5.82 11.59 13.52
N TYR A 155 4.85 10.66 13.50
CA TYR A 155 5.03 9.36 12.87
C TYR A 155 5.19 9.47 11.36
N PHE A 156 4.36 10.29 10.71
CA PHE A 156 4.44 10.46 9.27
C PHE A 156 5.72 11.19 8.85
N ASN A 157 6.12 12.23 9.57
CA ASN A 157 7.37 12.94 9.32
C ASN A 157 8.58 12.01 9.48
N ALA A 158 8.58 11.14 10.49
CA ALA A 158 9.60 10.09 10.63
C ALA A 158 9.63 9.17 9.40
N ASN A 159 8.47 8.66 8.96
CA ASN A 159 8.38 7.83 7.76
C ASN A 159 8.89 8.54 6.51
N LEU A 160 8.51 9.82 6.32
CA LEU A 160 8.95 10.60 5.17
C LEU A 160 10.47 10.82 5.15
N ARG A 161 11.09 11.06 6.31
CA ARG A 161 12.56 11.23 6.39
C ARG A 161 13.31 9.99 5.94
N PHE A 162 12.80 8.80 6.25
CA PHE A 162 13.38 7.54 5.77
C PHE A 162 13.01 7.24 4.31
N GLY A 163 11.77 7.55 3.90
CA GLY A 163 11.25 7.24 2.57
C GLY A 163 11.76 8.17 1.48
N PHE A 164 11.98 9.46 1.77
CA PHE A 164 12.36 10.47 0.77
C PHE A 164 13.68 10.14 0.06
N PRO A 165 14.78 9.77 0.74
CA PRO A 165 16.01 9.39 0.05
C PRO A 165 15.81 8.20 -0.89
N ALA A 166 15.15 7.14 -0.42
CA ALA A 166 14.90 5.93 -1.21
C ALA A 166 14.04 6.21 -2.45
N ALA A 167 12.94 6.94 -2.26
CA ALA A 167 12.08 7.44 -3.33
C ALA A 167 12.86 8.25 -4.37
N SER A 168 13.68 9.19 -3.89
CA SER A 168 14.43 10.09 -4.75
C SER A 168 15.46 9.33 -5.57
N TRP A 169 16.21 8.39 -4.98
CA TRP A 169 17.20 7.61 -5.73
C TRP A 169 16.58 6.80 -6.86
N LYS A 170 15.46 6.13 -6.59
CA LYS A 170 14.76 5.33 -7.60
C LYS A 170 14.29 6.19 -8.77
N VAL A 171 13.74 7.37 -8.48
CA VAL A 171 13.16 8.25 -9.49
C VAL A 171 14.21 9.07 -10.23
N MET A 172 15.25 9.57 -9.55
CA MET A 172 16.33 10.32 -10.18
C MET A 172 17.06 9.46 -11.23
N GLY A 173 17.30 8.18 -10.95
CA GLY A 173 17.89 7.27 -11.95
C GLY A 173 17.06 7.12 -13.24
N ALA A 174 15.75 7.35 -13.17
CA ALA A 174 14.85 7.29 -14.34
C ALA A 174 14.70 8.64 -15.07
N LEU A 175 15.12 9.75 -14.45
CA LEU A 175 14.99 11.07 -15.02
C LEU A 175 16.19 11.50 -15.88
N GLY A 176 17.31 10.77 -15.82
CA GLY A 176 18.58 11.10 -16.48
C GLY A 176 19.46 11.98 -15.59
#